data_AF-A0A7G9SCK1-F1
#
_entry.id   AF-A0A7G9SCK1-F1
#
_cell.length_a   1.000
_cell.length_b   1.000
_cell.length_c   1.000
_cell.angle_alpha   90.00
_cell.angle_beta   90.00
_cell.angle_gamma   90.00
#
_symmetry.space_group_name_H-M   'P 1'
#
loop_
_entity.id
_entity.type
_entity.pdbx_description
1 polymer ?
#
loop_
_entity_poly.entity_id
_entity_poly.type
_entity_poly.pdbx_seq_one_letter_code
_entity_poly.pdbx_strand_id
1 'polypeptide(L)'
;MDIIASYQHGRIEQLAEEARGLAGRECDHVQRAIVYHHLYQHSGDRHAYALIAAQAALRLEDALANVEAAAERSWWRIGRARAAALAERARDFAAALRTIDRDRCEAMQLAYRLAHTHGLSTLAEDQLPEELRQAFASDDRRALFLAHQQWVENRWGLALEAAIHRLEWPLRKGAVERAIAALRPGVAMFSAVERRGFTVFERKLFTDDALPRAFAGNPGQHYYRLQRDLADKRRRARAEACDLAADDTVVLAA
;
A
#
# COMPACT_ATOMS: atom_id res chain seq x y z
N MET A 1 -23.77 11.95 25.71
CA MET A 1 -22.76 11.26 24.90
C MET A 1 -23.52 10.38 23.93
N ASP A 2 -23.26 10.49 22.62
CA ASP A 2 -24.00 9.70 21.62
C ASP A 2 -23.36 8.31 21.46
N ILE A 3 -24.18 7.28 21.67
CA ILE A 3 -23.79 5.86 21.57
C ILE A 3 -23.45 5.50 20.11
N ILE A 4 -24.13 6.13 19.14
CA ILE A 4 -23.88 5.89 17.71
C ILE A 4 -22.50 6.42 17.33
N ALA A 5 -22.19 7.66 17.70
CA ALA A 5 -20.86 8.25 17.49
C ALA A 5 -19.73 7.46 18.18
N SER A 6 -19.93 7.01 19.44
CA SER A 6 -18.94 6.18 20.13
C SER A 6 -18.69 4.83 19.43
N TYR A 7 -19.76 4.16 18.96
CA TYR A 7 -19.64 2.91 18.20
C TYR A 7 -18.95 3.12 16.84
N GLN A 8 -19.32 4.18 16.13
CA GLN A 8 -18.71 4.58 14.85
C GLN A 8 -17.21 4.88 15.00
N HIS A 9 -16.81 5.57 16.07
CA HIS A 9 -15.40 5.87 16.35
C HIS A 9 -14.56 4.60 16.56
N GLY A 10 -14.96 3.72 17.50
CA GLY A 10 -14.27 2.45 17.75
C GLY A 10 -14.25 1.53 16.53
N ARG A 11 -15.24 1.64 15.63
CA ARG A 11 -15.25 0.93 14.35
C ARG A 11 -14.24 1.50 13.35
N ILE A 12 -13.98 2.81 13.31
CA ILE A 12 -12.89 3.39 12.52
C ILE A 12 -11.55 2.92 13.06
N GLU A 13 -11.32 2.97 14.38
CA GLU A 13 -10.06 2.54 15.00
C GLU A 13 -9.74 1.09 14.63
N GLN A 14 -10.73 0.19 14.75
CA GLN A 14 -10.61 -1.21 14.35
C GLN A 14 -10.30 -1.39 12.85
N LEU A 15 -10.90 -0.58 11.97
CA LEU A 15 -10.66 -0.64 10.52
C LEU A 15 -9.29 -0.08 10.13
N ALA A 16 -8.81 0.97 10.82
CA ALA A 16 -7.47 1.53 10.62
C ALA A 16 -6.38 0.57 11.13
N GLU A 17 -6.58 -0.06 12.29
CA GLU A 17 -5.72 -1.11 12.81
C GLU A 17 -5.66 -2.33 11.86
N GLU A 18 -6.82 -2.77 11.34
CA GLU A 18 -6.89 -3.86 10.36
C GLU A 18 -6.18 -3.47 9.05
N ALA A 19 -6.40 -2.26 8.55
CA ALA A 19 -5.76 -1.76 7.33
C ALA A 19 -4.23 -1.65 7.46
N ARG A 20 -3.72 -1.20 8.61
CA ARG A 20 -2.29 -1.19 8.95
C ARG A 20 -1.71 -2.59 9.02
N GLY A 21 -2.42 -3.49 9.69
CA GLY A 21 -2.05 -4.90 9.77
C GLY A 21 -1.96 -5.55 8.38
N LEU A 22 -2.87 -5.18 7.47
CA LEU A 22 -2.92 -5.65 6.09
C LEU A 22 -1.85 -5.00 5.19
N ALA A 23 -1.48 -3.73 5.42
CA ALA A 23 -0.36 -3.08 4.72
C ALA A 23 1.01 -3.67 5.08
N GLY A 24 1.13 -4.25 6.28
CA GLY A 24 2.30 -4.97 6.76
C GLY A 24 3.50 -4.09 7.08
N ARG A 25 4.68 -4.69 7.13
CA ARG A 25 5.97 -4.01 7.24
C ARG A 25 6.42 -3.47 5.88
N GLU A 26 7.40 -2.59 5.89
CA GLU A 26 7.91 -1.92 4.69
C GLU A 26 8.40 -2.90 3.59
N CYS A 27 8.93 -4.06 3.98
CA CYS A 27 9.33 -5.14 3.06
C CYS A 27 8.22 -6.14 2.66
N ASP A 28 7.01 -6.06 3.23
CA ASP A 28 5.92 -7.04 3.01
C ASP A 28 5.15 -6.82 1.68
N HIS A 29 5.89 -6.55 0.58
CA HIS A 29 5.35 -6.22 -0.75
C HIS A 29 4.38 -7.27 -1.30
N VAL A 30 4.65 -8.56 -1.07
CA VAL A 30 3.79 -9.69 -1.46
C VAL A 30 2.43 -9.62 -0.77
N GLN A 31 2.41 -9.26 0.52
CA GLN A 31 1.17 -9.09 1.27
C GLN A 31 0.39 -7.87 0.76
N ARG A 32 1.05 -6.75 0.43
CA ARG A 32 0.39 -5.61 -0.21
C ARG A 32 -0.17 -5.93 -1.59
N ALA A 33 0.54 -6.72 -2.40
CA ALA A 33 0.03 -7.19 -3.68
C ALA A 33 -1.27 -8.02 -3.54
N ILE A 34 -1.35 -8.88 -2.51
CA ILE A 34 -2.57 -9.65 -2.17
C ILE A 34 -3.72 -8.71 -1.75
N VAL A 35 -3.45 -7.67 -0.92
CA VAL A 35 -4.45 -6.69 -0.49
C VAL A 35 -4.95 -5.84 -1.67
N TYR A 36 -4.04 -5.28 -2.46
CA TYR A 36 -4.38 -4.51 -3.65
C TYR A 36 -5.17 -5.33 -4.70
N HIS A 37 -4.84 -6.61 -4.86
CA HIS A 37 -5.59 -7.50 -5.75
C HIS A 37 -6.99 -7.84 -5.19
N HIS A 38 -7.12 -8.06 -3.87
CA HIS A 38 -8.43 -8.22 -3.24
C HIS A 38 -9.30 -6.98 -3.41
N LEU A 39 -8.75 -5.77 -3.25
CA LEU A 39 -9.47 -4.52 -3.51
C LEU A 39 -9.97 -4.41 -4.96
N TYR A 40 -9.18 -4.85 -5.93
CA TYR A 40 -9.60 -4.92 -7.34
C TYR A 40 -10.76 -5.91 -7.52
N GLN A 41 -10.64 -7.16 -7.06
CA GLN A 41 -11.69 -8.17 -7.25
C GLN A 41 -12.98 -7.84 -6.48
N HIS A 42 -12.88 -7.43 -5.22
CA HIS A 42 -14.04 -7.06 -4.39
C HIS A 42 -14.77 -5.81 -4.93
N SER A 43 -14.10 -4.97 -5.72
CA SER A 43 -14.74 -3.85 -6.43
C SER A 43 -15.52 -4.22 -7.69
N GLY A 44 -15.55 -5.50 -8.07
CA GLY A 44 -16.13 -5.96 -9.35
C GLY A 44 -15.24 -5.62 -10.55
N ASP A 45 -13.92 -5.77 -10.41
CA ASP A 45 -12.89 -5.39 -11.39
C ASP A 45 -12.88 -3.88 -11.75
N ARG A 46 -13.57 -3.02 -10.99
CA ARG A 46 -13.70 -1.58 -11.25
C ARG A 46 -12.48 -0.78 -10.77
N HIS A 47 -11.83 -1.20 -9.67
CA HIS A 47 -10.73 -0.47 -9.06
C HIS A 47 -9.36 -0.75 -9.73
N ALA A 48 -9.24 -0.36 -10.99
CA ALA A 48 -8.06 -0.57 -11.83
C ALA A 48 -6.74 -0.05 -11.23
N TYR A 49 -6.79 1.02 -10.43
CA TYR A 49 -5.60 1.54 -9.74
C TYR A 49 -5.00 0.50 -8.80
N ALA A 50 -5.83 -0.24 -8.05
CA ALA A 50 -5.37 -1.28 -7.14
C ALA A 50 -4.74 -2.48 -7.88
N LEU A 51 -5.29 -2.94 -9.02
CA LEU A 51 -4.64 -4.00 -9.81
C LEU A 51 -3.23 -3.57 -10.28
N ILE A 52 -3.07 -2.32 -10.71
CA ILE A 52 -1.78 -1.79 -11.16
C ILE A 52 -0.83 -1.64 -9.96
N ALA A 53 -1.32 -1.17 -8.81
CA ALA A 53 -0.57 -1.13 -7.55
C ALA A 53 -0.12 -2.52 -7.08
N ALA A 54 -0.92 -3.57 -7.27
CA ALA A 54 -0.57 -4.94 -6.92
C ALA A 54 0.68 -5.45 -7.67
N GLN A 55 0.70 -5.29 -9.01
CA GLN A 55 1.88 -5.65 -9.80
C GLN A 55 3.05 -4.66 -9.59
N ALA A 56 2.78 -3.41 -9.21
CA ALA A 56 3.80 -2.44 -8.90
C ALA A 56 4.55 -2.76 -7.58
N ALA A 57 3.84 -3.20 -6.53
CA ALA A 57 4.43 -3.57 -5.25
C ALA A 57 5.47 -4.69 -5.40
N LEU A 58 5.14 -5.76 -6.13
CA LEU A 58 6.08 -6.88 -6.39
C LEU A 58 7.37 -6.42 -7.11
N ARG A 59 7.27 -5.39 -7.96
CA ARG A 59 8.40 -4.82 -8.71
C ARG A 59 9.12 -3.68 -8.00
N LEU A 60 8.59 -3.20 -6.87
CA LEU A 60 9.16 -2.07 -6.15
C LEU A 60 10.53 -2.45 -5.57
N GLU A 61 10.64 -3.62 -4.92
CA GLU A 61 11.91 -4.07 -4.34
C GLU A 61 12.99 -4.27 -5.41
N ASP A 62 12.65 -4.91 -6.54
CA ASP A 62 13.55 -5.02 -7.71
C ASP A 62 13.99 -3.65 -8.23
N ALA A 63 13.08 -2.68 -8.32
CA ALA A 63 13.41 -1.33 -8.76
C ALA A 63 14.35 -0.62 -7.77
N LEU A 64 14.11 -0.78 -6.47
CA LEU A 64 14.93 -0.20 -5.39
C LEU A 64 16.32 -0.84 -5.30
N ALA A 65 16.41 -2.18 -5.33
CA ALA A 65 17.70 -2.89 -5.39
C ALA A 65 18.51 -2.49 -6.64
N ASN A 66 17.85 -2.25 -7.78
CA ASN A 66 18.49 -1.69 -8.97
C ASN A 66 18.95 -0.23 -8.80
N VAL A 67 18.28 0.58 -7.98
CA VAL A 67 18.72 1.93 -7.61
C VAL A 67 19.93 1.85 -6.67
N GLU A 68 19.87 1.07 -5.60
CA GLU A 68 20.98 0.89 -4.64
C GLU A 68 22.24 0.35 -5.36
N ALA A 69 22.12 -0.76 -6.11
CA ALA A 69 23.25 -1.31 -6.87
C ALA A 69 23.75 -0.39 -8.01
N ALA A 70 22.95 0.54 -8.53
CA ALA A 70 23.40 1.54 -9.49
C ALA A 70 24.15 2.72 -8.83
N ALA A 71 23.89 2.99 -7.54
CA ALA A 71 24.61 3.98 -6.76
C ALA A 71 26.02 3.49 -6.42
N GLU A 72 26.13 2.26 -5.89
CA GLU A 72 27.42 1.62 -5.57
C GLU A 72 28.31 1.53 -6.82
N ARG A 73 27.77 1.02 -7.93
CA ARG A 73 28.49 0.89 -9.21
C ARG A 73 28.76 2.23 -9.91
N SER A 74 28.43 3.39 -9.31
CA SER A 74 28.75 4.70 -9.88
C SER A 74 30.19 5.18 -9.63
N TRP A 75 30.96 4.50 -8.77
CA TRP A 75 32.30 4.95 -8.32
C TRP A 75 33.28 5.26 -9.44
N TRP A 76 33.20 4.57 -10.58
CA TRP A 76 34.06 4.80 -11.74
C TRP A 76 33.70 6.06 -12.55
N ARG A 77 32.51 6.64 -12.33
CA ARG A 77 32.07 7.91 -12.94
C ARG A 77 32.26 9.11 -12.04
N ILE A 78 32.00 8.97 -10.74
CA ILE A 78 31.95 10.11 -9.80
C ILE A 78 33.00 10.04 -8.67
N GLY A 79 33.82 9.00 -8.62
CA GLY A 79 34.79 8.76 -7.56
C GLY A 79 34.20 8.04 -6.35
N ARG A 80 35.04 7.31 -5.60
CA ARG A 80 34.61 6.44 -4.49
C ARG A 80 33.82 7.17 -3.40
N ALA A 81 34.31 8.32 -2.93
CA ALA A 81 33.65 9.08 -1.86
C ALA A 81 32.24 9.57 -2.24
N ARG A 82 32.05 10.09 -3.46
CA ARG A 82 30.74 10.53 -3.95
C ARG A 82 29.79 9.35 -4.22
N ALA A 83 30.32 8.19 -4.64
CA ALA A 83 29.51 6.99 -4.81
C ALA A 83 29.08 6.37 -3.48
N ALA A 84 29.92 6.38 -2.45
CA ALA A 84 29.55 5.96 -1.10
C ALA A 84 28.47 6.87 -0.50
N ALA A 85 28.70 8.19 -0.51
CA ALA A 85 27.70 9.16 -0.06
C ALA A 85 26.39 9.11 -0.86
N LEU A 86 26.42 8.59 -2.08
CA LEU A 86 25.22 8.35 -2.89
C LEU A 86 24.55 7.00 -2.56
N ALA A 87 25.30 5.96 -2.19
CA ALA A 87 24.73 4.68 -1.78
C ALA A 87 23.93 4.82 -0.47
N GLU A 88 24.37 5.68 0.46
CA GLU A 88 23.57 6.09 1.62
C GLU A 88 22.22 6.68 1.18
N ARG A 89 22.23 7.73 0.35
CA ARG A 89 21.01 8.41 -0.11
C ARG A 89 20.11 7.52 -0.97
N ALA A 90 20.68 6.52 -1.66
CA ALA A 90 19.92 5.51 -2.38
C ALA A 90 19.15 4.58 -1.42
N ARG A 91 19.75 4.20 -0.29
CA ARG A 91 19.07 3.47 0.79
C ARG A 91 18.02 4.33 1.51
N ASP A 92 18.30 5.61 1.77
CA ASP A 92 17.32 6.55 2.36
C ASP A 92 16.10 6.73 1.46
N PHE A 93 16.32 6.89 0.16
CA PHE A 93 15.26 6.94 -0.86
C PHE A 93 14.48 5.63 -0.88
N ALA A 94 15.16 4.48 -0.90
CA ALA A 94 14.52 3.18 -0.92
C ALA A 94 13.67 2.92 0.34
N ALA A 95 14.16 3.28 1.52
CA ALA A 95 13.37 3.25 2.76
C ALA A 95 12.11 4.12 2.63
N ALA A 96 12.26 5.40 2.25
CA ALA A 96 11.14 6.32 2.08
C ALA A 96 10.07 5.81 1.08
N LEU A 97 10.50 5.18 -0.02
CA LEU A 97 9.57 4.59 -0.99
C LEU A 97 8.85 3.34 -0.46
N ARG A 98 9.52 2.50 0.35
CA ARG A 98 8.87 1.36 1.03
C ARG A 98 7.87 1.83 2.10
N THR A 99 8.16 2.91 2.83
CA THR A 99 7.22 3.56 3.76
C THR A 99 6.00 4.12 3.03
N ILE A 100 6.20 4.85 1.92
CA ILE A 100 5.10 5.40 1.11
C ILE A 100 4.22 4.28 0.53
N ASP A 101 4.79 3.15 0.09
CA ASP A 101 4.01 2.01 -0.41
C ASP A 101 3.13 1.38 0.68
N ARG A 102 3.67 1.21 1.89
CA ARG A 102 2.93 0.76 3.08
C ARG A 102 1.76 1.71 3.39
N ASP A 103 2.04 3.00 3.53
CA ASP A 103 1.06 3.99 3.95
C ASP A 103 -0.02 4.20 2.88
N ARG A 104 0.35 4.11 1.60
CA ARG A 104 -0.58 4.02 0.47
C ARG A 104 -1.49 2.80 0.63
N CYS A 105 -0.96 1.62 0.94
CA CYS A 105 -1.76 0.40 1.10
C CYS A 105 -2.73 0.48 2.30
N GLU A 106 -2.28 0.95 3.46
CA GLU A 106 -3.12 1.17 4.65
C GLU A 106 -4.28 2.13 4.32
N ALA A 107 -3.96 3.30 3.75
CA ALA A 107 -4.96 4.29 3.42
C ALA A 107 -5.91 3.82 2.31
N MET A 108 -5.42 3.12 1.28
CA MET A 108 -6.27 2.55 0.21
C MET A 108 -7.29 1.55 0.76
N GLN A 109 -6.83 0.63 1.62
CA GLN A 109 -7.68 -0.33 2.30
C GLN A 109 -8.71 0.38 3.18
N LEU A 110 -8.31 1.37 3.99
CA LEU A 110 -9.23 2.13 4.84
C LEU A 110 -10.27 2.90 4.02
N ALA A 111 -9.86 3.62 2.96
CA ALA A 111 -10.75 4.37 2.09
C ALA A 111 -11.78 3.48 1.40
N TYR A 112 -11.37 2.31 0.89
CA TYR A 112 -12.29 1.34 0.31
C TYR A 112 -13.28 0.82 1.37
N ARG A 113 -12.81 0.50 2.57
CA ARG A 113 -13.65 -0.01 3.67
C ARG A 113 -14.64 1.03 4.19
N LEU A 114 -14.27 2.31 4.26
CA LEU A 114 -15.20 3.40 4.58
C LEU A 114 -16.30 3.51 3.51
N ALA A 115 -15.94 3.53 2.22
CA ALA A 115 -16.88 3.68 1.12
C ALA A 115 -17.84 2.47 0.93
N HIS A 116 -17.45 1.27 1.36
CA HIS A 116 -18.22 0.02 1.14
C HIS A 116 -18.78 -0.62 2.42
N THR A 117 -18.65 0.00 3.60
CA THR A 117 -19.26 -0.50 4.85
C THR A 117 -20.53 0.29 5.17
N HIS A 118 -21.67 -0.39 5.19
CA HIS A 118 -22.94 0.21 5.57
C HIS A 118 -22.88 0.83 6.98
N GLY A 119 -23.46 2.01 7.16
CA GLY A 119 -23.43 2.78 8.42
C GLY A 119 -22.20 3.68 8.63
N LEU A 120 -21.23 3.69 7.69
CA LEU A 120 -20.05 4.58 7.74
C LEU A 120 -20.05 5.70 6.68
N SER A 121 -21.18 5.97 6.00
CA SER A 121 -21.26 6.97 4.92
C SER A 121 -20.83 8.38 5.36
N THR A 122 -21.37 8.88 6.47
CA THR A 122 -20.99 10.20 7.03
C THR A 122 -19.51 10.27 7.41
N LEU A 123 -18.94 9.16 7.90
CA LEU A 123 -17.51 9.09 8.21
C LEU A 123 -16.62 9.01 6.96
N ALA A 124 -17.16 8.52 5.84
CA ALA A 124 -16.52 8.64 4.54
C ALA A 124 -16.63 10.07 4.01
N GLU A 125 -17.75 10.77 4.24
CA GLU A 125 -17.94 12.19 3.90
C GLU A 125 -16.90 13.08 4.59
N ASP A 126 -16.60 12.84 5.87
CA ASP A 126 -15.57 13.54 6.64
C ASP A 126 -14.12 13.23 6.21
N GLN A 127 -13.83 11.98 5.79
CA GLN A 127 -12.45 11.50 5.62
C GLN A 127 -11.98 11.34 4.17
N LEU A 128 -12.90 11.28 3.20
CA LEU A 128 -12.59 11.03 1.79
C LEU A 128 -13.09 12.19 0.91
N PRO A 129 -12.26 12.68 -0.05
CA PRO A 129 -12.69 13.68 -1.02
C PRO A 129 -13.95 13.24 -1.77
N GLU A 130 -14.80 14.21 -2.07
CA GLU A 130 -16.08 14.02 -2.77
C GLU A 130 -15.89 13.26 -4.08
N GLU A 131 -14.86 13.62 -4.86
CA GLU A 131 -14.54 13.01 -6.15
C GLU A 131 -14.20 11.52 -6.00
N LEU A 132 -13.50 11.14 -4.93
CA LEU A 132 -13.16 9.74 -4.66
C LEU A 132 -14.38 8.93 -4.20
N ARG A 133 -15.28 9.52 -3.40
CA ARG A 133 -16.55 8.88 -2.99
C ARG A 133 -17.49 8.68 -4.16
N GLN A 134 -17.71 9.72 -4.97
CA GLN A 134 -18.51 9.62 -6.19
C GLN A 134 -17.94 8.57 -7.14
N ALA A 135 -16.62 8.51 -7.30
CA ALA A 135 -16.00 7.53 -8.17
C ALA A 135 -16.08 6.08 -7.63
N PHE A 136 -16.07 5.85 -6.31
CA PHE A 136 -16.36 4.52 -5.73
C PHE A 136 -17.82 4.08 -5.96
N ALA A 137 -18.76 5.02 -5.91
CA ALA A 137 -20.17 4.76 -6.21
C ALA A 137 -20.42 4.53 -7.72
N SER A 138 -19.66 5.20 -8.59
CA SER A 138 -19.77 5.06 -10.04
C SER A 138 -19.28 3.72 -10.58
N ASP A 139 -19.84 3.26 -11.69
CA ASP A 139 -19.33 2.10 -12.45
C ASP A 139 -18.16 2.45 -13.40
N ASP A 140 -17.76 3.72 -13.50
CA ASP A 140 -16.66 4.14 -14.36
C ASP A 140 -15.29 3.82 -13.73
N ARG A 141 -14.75 2.67 -14.12
CA ARG A 141 -13.38 2.20 -13.86
C ARG A 141 -12.30 3.27 -14.09
N ARG A 142 -12.49 4.17 -15.07
CA ARG A 142 -11.55 5.24 -15.41
C ARG A 142 -11.73 6.46 -14.51
N ALA A 143 -12.96 6.86 -14.18
CA ALA A 143 -13.21 7.86 -13.15
C ALA A 143 -12.61 7.45 -11.80
N LEU A 144 -12.83 6.20 -11.39
CA LEU A 144 -12.25 5.62 -10.17
C LEU A 144 -10.72 5.52 -10.24
N PHE A 145 -10.13 5.24 -11.40
CA PHE A 145 -8.67 5.33 -11.56
C PHE A 145 -8.16 6.77 -11.36
N LEU A 146 -8.79 7.76 -11.99
CA LEU A 146 -8.35 9.16 -12.00
C LEU A 146 -8.53 9.85 -10.63
N ALA A 147 -9.71 9.73 -10.01
CA ALA A 147 -9.97 10.30 -8.69
C ALA A 147 -9.02 9.70 -7.63
N HIS A 148 -8.76 8.39 -7.72
CA HIS A 148 -7.85 7.72 -6.82
C HIS A 148 -6.37 8.07 -7.09
N GLN A 149 -5.97 8.22 -8.36
CA GLN A 149 -4.64 8.73 -8.70
C GLN A 149 -4.45 10.13 -8.10
N GLN A 150 -5.39 11.06 -8.30
CA GLN A 150 -5.30 12.42 -7.77
C GLN A 150 -5.23 12.46 -6.24
N TRP A 151 -5.99 11.60 -5.55
CA TRP A 151 -5.92 11.47 -4.09
C TRP A 151 -4.54 10.99 -3.60
N VAL A 152 -3.92 10.03 -4.30
CA VAL A 152 -2.54 9.59 -4.00
C VAL A 152 -1.51 10.69 -4.26
N GLU A 153 -1.63 11.42 -5.38
CA GLU A 153 -0.77 12.56 -5.69
C GLU A 153 -0.88 13.65 -4.62
N ASN A 154 -2.09 14.00 -4.19
CA ASN A 154 -2.35 14.99 -3.14
C ASN A 154 -1.75 14.59 -1.78
N ARG A 155 -1.79 13.29 -1.44
CA ARG A 155 -1.45 12.80 -0.09
C ARG A 155 0.02 12.37 0.07
N TRP A 156 0.69 11.87 -0.97
CA TRP A 156 2.10 11.45 -0.90
C TRP A 156 3.02 12.10 -1.95
N GLY A 157 2.50 12.89 -2.88
CA GLY A 157 3.31 13.54 -3.93
C GLY A 157 4.48 14.34 -3.36
N LEU A 158 4.21 15.25 -2.41
CA LEU A 158 5.25 16.06 -1.75
C LEU A 158 6.29 15.21 -1.02
N ALA A 159 5.90 14.11 -0.37
CA ALA A 159 6.81 13.21 0.31
C ALA A 159 7.73 12.48 -0.68
N LEU A 160 7.20 12.10 -1.85
CA LEU A 160 7.98 11.47 -2.90
C LEU A 160 8.92 12.46 -3.59
N GLU A 161 8.47 13.68 -3.93
CA GLU A 161 9.36 14.72 -4.48
C GLU A 161 10.48 15.08 -3.48
N ALA A 162 10.20 15.11 -2.18
CA ALA A 162 11.22 15.28 -1.14
C ALA A 162 12.19 14.09 -1.02
N ALA A 163 11.78 12.87 -1.38
CA ALA A 163 12.68 11.72 -1.50
C ALA A 163 13.54 11.81 -2.77
N ILE A 164 12.94 12.17 -3.91
CA ILE A 164 13.62 12.37 -5.21
C ILE A 164 14.67 13.49 -5.11
N HIS A 165 14.34 14.60 -4.44
CA HIS A 165 15.25 15.70 -4.21
C HIS A 165 16.46 15.28 -3.36
N ARG A 166 16.22 14.66 -2.19
CA ARG A 166 17.28 14.14 -1.30
C ARG A 166 18.17 13.09 -1.96
N LEU A 167 17.67 12.36 -2.96
CA LEU A 167 18.48 11.39 -3.71
C LEU A 167 19.59 12.05 -4.54
N GLU A 168 19.44 13.33 -4.92
CA GLU A 168 20.40 14.15 -5.69
C GLU A 168 21.09 13.37 -6.82
N TRP A 169 20.41 13.14 -7.96
CA TRP A 169 20.87 12.14 -8.93
C TRP A 169 21.62 12.68 -10.18
N PRO A 170 22.97 12.68 -10.24
CA PRO A 170 23.75 13.32 -11.32
C PRO A 170 23.88 12.54 -12.65
N LEU A 171 22.94 11.64 -12.99
CA LEU A 171 22.91 10.83 -14.22
C LEU A 171 21.45 10.66 -14.70
N ARG A 172 21.20 10.09 -15.88
CA ARG A 172 19.84 9.65 -16.30
C ARG A 172 19.51 8.29 -15.66
N LYS A 173 18.26 8.07 -15.20
CA LYS A 173 17.95 6.96 -14.26
C LYS A 173 16.60 6.27 -14.49
N GLY A 174 16.54 5.46 -15.54
CA GLY A 174 15.48 4.46 -15.73
C GLY A 174 15.22 3.54 -14.52
N ALA A 175 16.18 3.38 -13.59
CA ALA A 175 15.94 2.67 -12.32
C ALA A 175 15.09 3.47 -11.33
N VAL A 176 15.40 4.75 -11.11
CA VAL A 176 14.64 5.67 -10.24
C VAL A 176 13.27 5.96 -10.86
N GLU A 177 13.22 6.18 -12.18
CA GLU A 177 11.98 6.35 -12.94
C GLU A 177 11.04 5.14 -12.78
N ARG A 178 11.57 3.90 -12.77
CA ARG A 178 10.78 2.69 -12.48
C ARG A 178 10.27 2.62 -11.05
N ALA A 179 11.08 2.96 -10.06
CA ALA A 179 10.67 2.98 -8.65
C ALA A 179 9.56 4.02 -8.40
N ILE A 180 9.69 5.21 -9.00
CA ILE A 180 8.65 6.27 -8.96
C ILE A 180 7.37 5.78 -9.64
N ALA A 181 7.47 5.17 -10.83
CA ALA A 181 6.30 4.69 -11.59
C ALA A 181 5.54 3.55 -10.90
N ALA A 182 6.16 2.82 -9.97
CA ALA A 182 5.48 1.82 -9.13
C ALA A 182 4.57 2.48 -8.07
N LEU A 183 4.97 3.65 -7.55
CA LEU A 183 4.18 4.43 -6.59
C LEU A 183 3.17 5.36 -7.26
N ARG A 184 3.48 5.83 -8.48
CA ARG A 184 2.62 6.72 -9.28
C ARG A 184 2.22 6.10 -10.63
N PRO A 185 1.29 5.12 -10.63
CA PRO A 185 0.57 4.71 -11.84
C PRO A 185 -0.13 5.90 -12.51
N GLY A 186 0.42 6.38 -13.62
CA GLY A 186 -0.19 7.45 -14.42
C GLY A 186 -1.17 6.94 -15.47
N VAL A 187 -1.96 7.85 -16.04
CA VAL A 187 -2.95 7.59 -17.12
C VAL A 187 -2.35 6.79 -18.30
N ALA A 188 -1.08 7.02 -18.64
CA ALA A 188 -0.39 6.27 -19.70
C ALA A 188 -0.26 4.76 -19.38
N MET A 189 -0.10 4.38 -18.10
CA MET A 189 -0.14 2.98 -17.66
C MET A 189 -1.56 2.44 -17.76
N PHE A 190 -2.56 3.17 -17.26
CA PHE A 190 -3.97 2.79 -17.36
C PHE A 190 -4.38 2.50 -18.81
N SER A 191 -4.15 3.43 -19.75
CA SER A 191 -4.48 3.25 -21.17
C SER A 191 -3.56 2.26 -21.92
N ALA A 192 -2.51 1.74 -21.28
CA ALA A 192 -1.74 0.59 -21.76
C ALA A 192 -2.26 -0.74 -21.21
N VAL A 193 -2.86 -0.75 -20.02
CA VAL A 193 -3.55 -1.92 -19.42
C VAL A 193 -4.90 -2.12 -20.11
N GLU A 194 -5.70 -1.07 -20.20
CA GLU A 194 -7.01 -0.99 -20.86
C GLU A 194 -6.96 -1.59 -22.28
N ARG A 195 -6.03 -1.10 -23.11
CA ARG A 195 -5.78 -1.58 -24.49
C ARG A 195 -5.29 -3.03 -24.60
N ARG A 196 -4.74 -3.59 -23.52
CA ARG A 196 -4.27 -4.98 -23.44
C ARG A 196 -5.30 -5.93 -22.80
N GLY A 197 -6.35 -5.39 -22.19
CA GLY A 197 -7.32 -6.12 -21.37
C GLY A 197 -6.81 -6.35 -19.94
N PHE A 198 -7.64 -5.99 -18.95
CA PHE A 198 -7.31 -6.13 -17.52
C PHE A 198 -7.00 -7.58 -17.13
N THR A 199 -7.74 -8.57 -17.65
CA THR A 199 -7.49 -10.01 -17.44
C THR A 199 -6.12 -10.48 -17.96
N VAL A 200 -5.55 -9.83 -18.98
CA VAL A 200 -4.19 -10.14 -19.47
C VAL A 200 -3.12 -9.55 -18.56
N PHE A 201 -3.43 -8.44 -17.88
CA PHE A 201 -2.55 -7.83 -16.89
C PHE A 201 -2.61 -8.59 -15.55
N GLU A 202 -3.80 -8.93 -15.07
CA GLU A 202 -4.03 -9.77 -13.89
C GLU A 202 -3.37 -11.15 -14.03
N ARG A 203 -3.47 -11.79 -15.20
CA ARG A 203 -2.76 -13.06 -15.45
C ARG A 203 -1.25 -12.96 -15.23
N LYS A 204 -0.64 -11.80 -15.47
CA LYS A 204 0.80 -11.57 -15.20
C LYS A 204 1.11 -11.36 -13.72
N LEU A 205 0.13 -11.01 -12.90
CA LEU A 205 0.24 -11.05 -11.45
C LEU A 205 0.18 -12.50 -10.96
N PHE A 206 -0.74 -13.31 -11.50
CA PHE A 206 -0.87 -14.73 -11.17
C PHE A 206 0.32 -15.61 -11.60
N THR A 207 1.17 -15.15 -12.52
CA THR A 207 2.43 -15.81 -12.93
C THR A 207 3.68 -15.15 -12.35
N ASP A 208 3.55 -14.33 -11.30
CA ASP A 208 4.69 -13.67 -10.66
C ASP A 208 5.28 -14.58 -9.57
N ASP A 209 6.55 -14.96 -9.70
CA ASP A 209 7.21 -15.95 -8.82
C ASP A 209 7.34 -15.48 -7.35
N ALA A 210 7.14 -14.18 -7.07
CA ALA A 210 7.08 -13.66 -5.71
C ALA A 210 5.77 -14.03 -4.98
N LEU A 211 4.70 -14.40 -5.71
CA LEU A 211 3.44 -14.81 -5.11
C LEU A 211 3.43 -16.32 -4.80
N PRO A 212 2.71 -16.76 -3.74
CA PRO A 212 2.52 -18.17 -3.48
C PRO A 212 1.84 -18.86 -4.67
N ARG A 213 2.36 -20.01 -5.13
CA ARG A 213 1.81 -20.74 -6.30
C ARG A 213 0.31 -21.06 -6.24
N ALA A 214 -0.27 -21.14 -5.04
CA ALA A 214 -1.71 -21.35 -4.83
C ALA A 214 -2.57 -20.09 -5.05
N PHE A 215 -1.97 -18.90 -5.06
CA PHE A 215 -2.66 -17.61 -5.19
C PHE A 215 -3.48 -17.52 -6.49
N ALA A 216 -2.93 -18.01 -7.61
CA ALA A 216 -3.62 -18.07 -8.89
C ALA A 216 -4.89 -18.94 -8.88
N GLY A 217 -5.00 -19.90 -7.96
CA GLY A 217 -6.17 -20.77 -7.80
C GLY A 217 -7.22 -20.24 -6.82
N ASN A 218 -6.81 -19.48 -5.80
CA ASN A 218 -7.75 -18.85 -4.86
C ASN A 218 -7.12 -17.59 -4.19
N PRO A 219 -7.14 -16.42 -4.87
CA PRO A 219 -6.50 -15.21 -4.35
C PRO A 219 -7.21 -14.67 -3.11
N GLY A 220 -8.55 -14.79 -3.05
CA GLY A 220 -9.34 -14.41 -1.89
C GLY A 220 -8.96 -15.18 -0.62
N GLN A 221 -8.68 -16.48 -0.70
CA GLN A 221 -8.23 -17.27 0.45
C GLN A 221 -6.90 -16.77 1.04
N HIS A 222 -6.01 -16.22 0.21
CA HIS A 222 -4.78 -15.61 0.71
C HIS A 222 -5.06 -14.31 1.48
N TYR A 223 -5.96 -13.46 0.99
CA TYR A 223 -6.39 -12.25 1.70
C TYR A 223 -7.11 -12.59 3.04
N TYR A 224 -8.06 -13.52 3.03
CA TYR A 224 -8.75 -13.94 4.26
C TYR A 224 -7.83 -14.60 5.28
N ARG A 225 -6.75 -15.28 4.82
CA ARG A 225 -5.69 -15.78 5.71
C ARG A 225 -4.98 -14.63 6.42
N LEU A 226 -4.59 -13.56 5.70
CA LEU A 226 -3.98 -12.38 6.31
C LEU A 226 -4.91 -11.75 7.37
N GLN A 227 -6.19 -11.54 7.06
CA GLN A 227 -7.17 -11.01 8.03
C GLN A 227 -7.29 -11.88 9.28
N ARG A 228 -7.38 -13.21 9.13
CA ARG A 228 -7.46 -14.15 10.25
C ARG A 228 -6.18 -14.12 11.08
N ASP A 229 -5.02 -14.23 10.44
CA ASP A 229 -3.73 -14.29 11.13
C ASP A 229 -3.43 -12.97 11.88
N LEU A 230 -3.99 -11.82 11.42
CA LEU A 230 -4.02 -10.55 12.15
C LEU A 230 -5.01 -10.56 13.32
N ALA A 231 -6.23 -11.09 13.16
CA ALA A 231 -7.16 -11.27 14.27
C ALA A 231 -6.58 -12.20 15.36
N ASP A 232 -5.82 -13.22 14.97
CA ASP A 232 -5.18 -14.17 15.88
C ASP A 232 -3.97 -13.55 16.62
N LYS A 233 -3.25 -12.60 15.99
CA LYS A 233 -2.25 -11.76 16.67
C LYS A 233 -2.92 -10.86 17.72
N ARG A 234 -3.99 -10.17 17.34
CA ARG A 234 -4.74 -9.27 18.25
C ARG A 234 -5.34 -9.99 19.46
N ARG A 235 -5.88 -11.20 19.29
CA ARG A 235 -6.40 -12.01 20.42
C ARG A 235 -5.31 -12.44 21.41
N ARG A 236 -4.10 -12.74 20.93
CA ARG A 236 -2.93 -13.04 21.79
C ARG A 236 -2.45 -11.82 22.55
N ALA A 237 -2.17 -10.72 21.86
CA ALA A 237 -1.73 -9.46 22.49
C ALA A 237 -2.74 -8.94 23.53
N ARG A 238 -4.05 -9.16 23.33
CA ARG A 238 -5.07 -8.83 24.34
C ARG A 238 -5.07 -9.78 25.54
N ALA A 239 -4.80 -11.07 25.36
CA ALA A 239 -4.66 -12.00 26.49
C ALA A 239 -3.42 -11.62 27.33
N GLU A 240 -2.27 -11.48 26.67
CA GLU A 240 -0.99 -11.05 27.26
C GLU A 240 -1.13 -9.74 28.06
N ALA A 241 -1.88 -8.75 27.55
CA ALA A 241 -2.15 -7.50 28.26
C ALA A 241 -3.15 -7.64 29.43
N CYS A 242 -4.08 -8.60 29.38
CA CYS A 242 -4.98 -8.88 30.51
C CYS A 242 -4.26 -9.65 31.64
N ASP A 243 -3.36 -10.57 31.29
CA ASP A 243 -2.57 -11.34 32.25
C ASP A 243 -1.62 -10.40 33.03
N LEU A 244 -0.89 -9.52 32.33
CA LEU A 244 -0.04 -8.49 32.95
C LEU A 244 -0.82 -7.55 33.90
N ALA A 245 -2.02 -7.12 33.51
CA ALA A 245 -2.85 -6.26 34.34
C ALA A 245 -3.39 -6.97 35.60
N ALA A 246 -3.54 -8.30 35.56
CA ALA A 246 -3.90 -9.08 36.74
C ALA A 246 -2.74 -9.15 37.73
N ASP A 247 -1.51 -9.41 37.25
CA ASP A 247 -0.30 -9.45 38.08
C ASP A 247 -0.02 -8.10 38.77
N ASP A 248 -0.08 -6.97 38.03
CA ASP A 248 0.07 -5.63 38.60
C ASP A 248 -0.97 -5.34 39.71
N THR A 249 -2.21 -5.85 39.53
CA THR A 249 -3.28 -5.69 40.53
C THR A 249 -3.01 -6.51 41.80
N VAL A 250 -2.33 -7.65 41.70
CA VAL A 250 -1.90 -8.46 42.86
C VAL A 250 -0.74 -7.79 43.60
N VAL A 251 0.22 -7.21 42.87
CA VAL A 251 1.37 -6.50 43.46
C VAL A 251 0.96 -5.24 44.23
N LEU A 252 -0.09 -4.54 43.78
CA LEU A 252 -0.66 -3.37 44.48
C LEU A 252 -1.58 -3.71 45.67
N ALA A 253 -1.80 -4.99 45.95
CA ALA A 253 -2.67 -5.48 47.03
C ALA A 253 -1.91 -6.19 48.17
N ALA A 254 -0.57 -6.09 48.19
CA ALA A 254 0.34 -6.76 49.12
C ALA A 254 1.21 -5.77 49.93
#